data_AF-A0A8C2A8Q7-F1
#
_entry.id   AF-A0A8C2A8Q7-F1
#
_cell.length_a   1.000
_cell.length_b   1.000
_cell.length_c   1.000
_cell.angle_alpha   90.00
_cell.angle_beta   90.00
_cell.angle_gamma   90.00
#
_symmetry.space_group_name_H-M   'P 1'
#
loop_
_entity.id
_entity.type
_entity.pdbx_description
1 polymer ?
#
loop_
_entity_poly.entity_id
_entity_poly.type
_entity_poly.pdbx_seq_one_letter_code
_entity_poly.pdbx_strand_id
1 'polypeptide(L)'
;MAVLLFLVLVSAGVFLDTTEAQEDLGKLPENYRKGVELALEQINSFQTIKSVFLFFKSLEKSAIDGGFGVSYIYHRFYLKATRCPKGTANANPTKCAFRNDRPLIDCGICYKTYAGEIQSEPKAYVHCVHRPQLTQDLLKMRVEHCSKMSYANGSPSLLASTKQ
;
A
#
# COMPACT_ATOMS: atom_id res chain seq x y z
N MET A 1 48.18 -38.35 25.31
CA MET A 1 47.29 -37.44 26.05
C MET A 1 47.41 -36.05 25.47
N ALA A 2 46.46 -35.63 24.64
CA ALA A 2 46.21 -34.24 24.28
C ALA A 2 44.81 -34.16 23.64
N VAL A 3 43.83 -34.55 24.44
CA VAL A 3 42.44 -34.09 24.31
C VAL A 3 42.47 -32.58 24.50
N LEU A 4 41.61 -31.85 23.77
CA LEU A 4 41.37 -30.39 23.83
C LEU A 4 42.18 -29.50 22.87
N LEU A 5 41.81 -29.54 21.58
CA LEU A 5 41.75 -28.32 20.76
C LEU A 5 40.46 -28.28 19.93
N PHE A 6 39.35 -28.77 20.51
CA PHE A 6 38.01 -28.30 20.15
C PHE A 6 37.73 -27.11 21.04
N LEU A 7 37.89 -25.88 20.55
CA LEU A 7 37.21 -24.69 21.06
C LEU A 7 37.40 -23.52 20.08
N VAL A 8 36.31 -23.22 19.37
CA VAL A 8 35.75 -21.87 19.21
C VAL A 8 36.59 -20.87 18.39
N LEU A 9 36.23 -20.74 17.12
CA LEU A 9 36.14 -19.42 16.48
C LEU A 9 34.74 -19.26 15.88
N VAL A 10 33.88 -18.82 16.79
CA VAL A 10 32.67 -18.01 16.64
C VAL A 10 32.33 -17.66 15.19
N SER A 11 31.24 -18.27 14.72
CA SER A 11 30.41 -17.80 13.62
C SER A 11 30.05 -16.33 13.85
N ALA A 12 30.67 -15.42 13.10
CA ALA A 12 30.14 -14.08 12.88
C ALA A 12 28.91 -14.19 11.97
N GLY A 13 27.81 -14.68 12.54
CA GLY A 13 26.49 -14.47 11.97
C GLY A 13 26.20 -12.98 12.09
N VAL A 14 26.61 -12.21 11.08
CA VAL A 14 26.07 -10.86 10.89
C VAL A 14 24.58 -11.08 10.68
N PHE A 15 23.79 -10.80 11.70
CA PHE A 15 22.37 -10.51 11.54
C PHE A 15 22.30 -9.31 10.61
N LEU A 16 22.20 -9.57 9.31
CA LEU A 16 21.73 -8.60 8.35
C LEU A 16 20.25 -8.42 8.69
N ASP A 17 19.98 -7.55 9.66
CA ASP A 17 18.69 -6.89 9.73
C ASP A 17 18.53 -6.20 8.39
N THR A 18 17.78 -6.85 7.49
CA THR A 18 17.33 -6.26 6.24
C THR A 18 16.51 -5.04 6.65
N THR A 19 17.18 -3.89 6.75
CA THR A 19 16.50 -2.62 6.90
C THR A 19 15.75 -2.45 5.60
N GLU A 20 14.47 -2.82 5.59
CA GLU A 20 13.63 -2.66 4.42
C GLU A 20 13.75 -1.21 3.98
N ALA A 21 14.22 -0.99 2.75
CA ALA A 21 14.46 0.36 2.25
C ALA A 21 13.14 1.12 2.20
N GLN A 22 13.12 2.29 2.82
CA GLN A 22 12.00 3.21 2.73
C GLN A 22 11.94 3.83 1.33
N GLU A 23 10.78 3.78 0.68
CA GLU A 23 10.52 4.49 -0.56
C GLU A 23 10.00 5.92 -0.29
N ASP A 24 10.27 6.80 -1.24
CA ASP A 24 9.77 8.17 -1.23
C ASP A 24 8.41 8.24 -1.94
N LEU A 25 7.37 8.68 -1.22
CA LEU A 25 6.03 8.90 -1.75
C LEU A 25 6.04 9.88 -2.93
N GLY A 26 6.90 10.90 -2.88
CA GLY A 26 7.02 11.92 -3.93
C GLY A 26 7.53 11.36 -5.26
N LYS A 27 8.18 10.19 -5.25
CA LYS A 27 8.69 9.50 -6.45
C LYS A 27 7.68 8.55 -7.08
N LEU A 28 6.51 8.33 -6.46
CA LEU A 28 5.46 7.55 -7.08
C LEU A 28 4.83 8.30 -8.25
N PRO A 29 4.43 7.60 -9.33
CA PRO A 29 3.60 8.20 -10.36
C PRO A 29 2.32 8.75 -9.74
N GLU A 30 1.83 9.86 -10.28
CA GLU A 30 0.78 10.68 -9.66
C GLU A 30 -0.49 9.88 -9.33
N ASN A 31 -0.93 9.03 -10.26
CA ASN A 31 -2.11 8.18 -10.05
C ASN A 31 -1.97 7.32 -8.80
N TYR A 32 -0.85 6.62 -8.61
CA TYR A 32 -0.59 5.79 -7.43
C TYR A 32 -0.40 6.63 -6.17
N ARG A 33 0.27 7.80 -6.28
CA ARG A 33 0.47 8.72 -5.16
C ARG A 33 -0.87 9.19 -4.57
N LYS A 34 -1.81 9.62 -5.41
CA LYS A 34 -3.17 10.03 -4.99
C LYS A 34 -3.89 8.92 -4.23
N GLY A 35 -3.73 7.66 -4.67
CA GLY A 35 -4.30 6.50 -3.97
C GLY A 35 -3.68 6.27 -2.58
N VAL A 36 -2.36 6.39 -2.46
CA VAL A 36 -1.68 6.29 -1.15
C VAL A 36 -2.10 7.42 -0.22
N GLU A 37 -2.21 8.66 -0.72
CA GLU A 37 -2.66 9.83 0.04
C GLU A 37 -4.08 9.63 0.58
N LEU A 38 -5.00 9.13 -0.25
CA LEU A 38 -6.36 8.80 0.17
C LEU A 38 -6.40 7.74 1.29
N ALA A 39 -5.59 6.69 1.18
CA ALA A 39 -5.51 5.66 2.22
C ALA A 39 -4.88 6.21 3.52
N LEU A 40 -3.87 7.08 3.41
CA LEU A 40 -3.25 7.75 4.54
C LEU A 40 -4.23 8.68 5.27
N GLU A 41 -5.02 9.44 4.53
CA GLU A 41 -6.09 10.29 5.09
C GLU A 41 -7.08 9.43 5.88
N GLN A 42 -7.58 8.34 5.28
CA GLN A 42 -8.52 7.45 5.94
C GLN A 42 -7.92 6.79 7.19
N ILE A 43 -6.72 6.21 7.11
CA ILE A 43 -6.05 5.58 8.27
C ILE A 43 -5.84 6.59 9.40
N ASN A 44 -5.27 7.75 9.09
CA ASN A 44 -4.93 8.73 10.12
C ASN A 44 -6.17 9.42 10.70
N SER A 45 -7.32 9.36 10.01
CA SER A 45 -8.61 9.84 10.53
C SER A 45 -9.18 8.97 11.67
N PHE A 46 -8.91 7.64 11.67
CA PHE A 46 -9.50 6.71 12.65
C PHE A 46 -9.19 7.11 14.09
N GLN A 47 -10.19 7.09 14.97
CA GLN A 47 -10.06 7.54 16.36
C GLN A 47 -9.14 6.65 17.20
N THR A 48 -9.05 5.36 16.85
CA THR A 48 -8.19 4.38 17.53
C THR A 48 -6.70 4.58 17.25
N ILE A 49 -6.36 5.31 16.18
CA ILE A 49 -4.99 5.59 15.77
C ILE A 49 -4.42 6.74 16.60
N LYS A 50 -3.35 6.45 17.36
CA LYS A 50 -2.70 7.43 18.26
C LYS A 50 -1.45 8.07 17.67
N SER A 51 -0.85 7.45 16.66
CA SER A 51 0.37 7.91 15.98
C SER A 51 0.10 8.15 14.51
N VAL A 52 0.83 9.08 13.90
CA VAL A 52 0.76 9.26 12.45
C VAL A 52 1.37 8.04 11.74
N PHE A 53 0.66 7.52 10.75
CA PHE A 53 1.16 6.55 9.78
C PHE A 53 1.62 7.28 8.52
N LEU A 54 2.75 6.85 7.97
CA LEU A 54 3.28 7.36 6.70
C LEU A 54 3.54 6.20 5.73
N PHE A 55 3.59 6.52 4.44
CA PHE A 55 3.99 5.60 3.38
C PHE A 55 5.40 5.05 3.64
N PHE A 56 5.56 3.75 3.49
CA PHE A 56 6.84 3.08 3.70
C PHE A 56 7.42 2.49 2.42
N LYS A 57 6.65 1.66 1.70
CA LYS A 57 7.05 1.11 0.39
C LYS A 57 5.88 0.54 -0.40
N SER A 58 6.02 0.49 -1.71
CA SER A 58 5.13 -0.24 -2.61
C SER A 58 5.44 -1.74 -2.59
N LEU A 59 4.43 -2.55 -2.86
CA LEU A 59 4.58 -4.01 -3.00
C LEU A 59 4.10 -4.47 -4.38
N GLU A 60 2.92 -4.00 -4.78
CA GLU A 60 2.28 -4.43 -6.02
C GLU A 60 1.53 -3.25 -6.62
N LYS A 61 1.60 -3.09 -7.93
CA LYS A 61 0.92 -2.04 -8.68
C LYS A 61 0.37 -2.63 -9.95
N SER A 62 -0.87 -2.31 -10.28
CA SER A 62 -1.43 -2.60 -11.59
C SER A 62 -2.41 -1.51 -12.00
N ALA A 63 -2.55 -1.34 -13.30
CA ALA A 63 -3.50 -0.43 -13.91
C ALA A 63 -4.13 -1.14 -15.10
N ILE A 64 -5.45 -1.08 -15.19
CA ILE A 64 -6.22 -1.58 -16.33
C ILE A 64 -6.73 -0.35 -17.08
N ASP A 65 -6.38 -0.24 -18.36
CA ASP A 65 -6.93 0.79 -19.23
C ASP A 65 -8.39 0.44 -19.57
N GLY A 66 -9.30 1.35 -19.23
CA GLY A 66 -10.72 1.24 -19.56
C GLY A 66 -11.09 1.94 -20.88
N GLY A 67 -10.13 2.58 -21.54
CA GLY A 67 -10.34 3.41 -22.71
C GLY A 67 -10.89 4.80 -22.37
N PHE A 68 -10.83 5.72 -23.33
CA PHE A 68 -11.40 7.08 -23.21
C PHE A 68 -10.95 7.84 -21.96
N GLY A 69 -9.69 7.66 -21.56
CA GLY A 69 -9.12 8.30 -20.37
C GLY A 69 -9.56 7.68 -19.04
N VAL A 70 -10.30 6.56 -19.06
CA VAL A 70 -10.65 5.78 -17.87
C VAL A 70 -9.52 4.80 -17.54
N SER A 71 -9.17 4.68 -16.26
CA SER A 71 -8.30 3.59 -15.80
C SER A 71 -8.75 3.07 -14.45
N TYR A 72 -8.52 1.79 -14.19
CA TYR A 72 -8.74 1.16 -12.90
C TYR A 72 -7.39 0.86 -12.28
N ILE A 73 -7.10 1.47 -11.13
CA ILE A 73 -5.82 1.37 -10.47
C ILE A 73 -5.94 0.42 -9.29
N TYR A 74 -4.93 -0.42 -9.10
CA TYR A 74 -4.72 -1.19 -7.89
C TYR A 74 -3.30 -0.95 -7.37
N HIS A 75 -3.19 -0.72 -6.07
CA HIS A 75 -1.90 -0.52 -5.41
C HIS A 75 -1.91 -1.17 -4.04
N ARG A 76 -0.95 -2.06 -3.81
CA ARG A 76 -0.64 -2.64 -2.51
C ARG A 76 0.67 -2.07 -1.98
N PHE A 77 0.68 -1.62 -0.74
CA PHE A 77 1.81 -0.95 -0.13
C PHE A 77 1.80 -1.10 1.40
N TYR A 78 2.95 -0.83 2.02
CA TYR A 78 3.07 -0.74 3.46
C TYR A 78 2.96 0.70 3.95
N LEU A 79 2.23 0.83 5.05
CA LEU A 79 2.27 1.98 5.93
C LEU A 79 3.02 1.62 7.21
N LYS A 80 3.75 2.59 7.76
CA LYS A 80 4.52 2.40 8.99
C LYS A 80 4.19 3.51 9.98
N ALA A 81 3.97 3.10 11.24
CA ALA A 81 3.72 4.03 12.33
C ALA A 81 4.98 4.87 12.61
N THR A 82 4.76 6.13 13.00
CA THR A 82 5.83 7.05 13.40
C THR A 82 5.78 7.32 14.90
N ARG A 83 6.81 8.01 15.41
CA ARG A 83 6.85 8.50 16.79
C ARG A 83 5.97 9.74 17.01
N CYS A 84 5.48 10.37 15.95
CA CYS A 84 4.66 11.56 16.04
C CYS A 84 3.23 11.20 16.50
N PRO A 85 2.64 11.97 17.43
CA PRO A 85 1.25 11.80 17.81
C PRO A 85 0.32 12.20 16.67
N LYS A 86 -0.89 11.61 16.64
CA LYS A 86 -1.96 12.01 15.73
C LYS A 86 -2.21 13.53 15.81
N GLY A 87 -2.47 14.15 14.66
CA GLY A 87 -2.67 15.60 14.57
C GLY A 87 -1.39 16.42 14.36
N THR A 88 -0.22 15.77 14.28
CA THR A 88 1.03 16.45 13.90
C THR A 88 0.91 17.01 12.48
N ALA A 89 1.00 18.33 12.34
CA ALA A 89 0.95 19.00 11.05
C ALA A 89 2.21 18.71 10.22
N ASN A 90 2.04 18.53 8.91
CA ASN A 90 3.13 18.33 7.95
C ASN A 90 4.08 17.18 8.34
N ALA A 91 3.52 16.09 8.87
CA ALA A 91 4.27 14.90 9.24
C ALA A 91 4.92 14.28 8.00
N ASN A 92 6.24 14.06 8.08
CA ASN A 92 7.02 13.43 7.03
C ASN A 92 8.16 12.60 7.66
N PRO A 93 8.82 11.71 6.91
CA PRO A 93 9.85 10.84 7.48
C PRO A 93 11.04 11.57 8.14
N THR A 94 11.36 12.78 7.70
CA THR A 94 12.43 13.61 8.27
C THR A 94 12.05 14.23 9.63
N LYS A 95 10.77 14.57 9.82
CA LYS A 95 10.24 15.14 11.08
C LYS A 95 9.71 14.07 12.04
N CYS A 96 9.18 12.98 11.49
CA CYS A 96 8.47 11.94 12.20
C CYS A 96 9.14 10.59 11.94
N ALA A 97 10.14 10.28 12.76
CA ALA A 97 10.88 9.03 12.66
C ALA A 97 9.94 7.82 12.78
N PHE A 98 10.19 6.82 11.93
CA PHE A 98 9.47 5.56 11.97
C PHE A 98 9.72 4.76 13.26
N ARG A 99 8.71 4.00 13.66
CA ARG A 99 8.77 3.06 14.77
C ARG A 99 9.09 1.66 14.27
N ASN A 100 9.99 0.98 14.96
CA ASN A 100 10.32 -0.42 14.68
C ASN A 100 9.66 -1.39 15.69
N ASP A 101 9.05 -0.87 16.75
CA ASP A 101 8.37 -1.64 17.80
C ASP A 101 6.90 -1.97 17.47
N ARG A 102 6.42 -1.54 16.29
CA ARG A 102 5.04 -1.75 15.84
C ARG A 102 5.05 -2.45 14.48
N PRO A 103 4.09 -3.37 14.24
CA PRO A 103 3.99 -4.02 12.95
C PRO A 103 3.61 -3.03 11.85
N LEU A 104 4.08 -3.30 10.62
CA LEU A 104 3.61 -2.63 9.42
C LEU A 104 2.11 -2.86 9.21
N ILE A 105 1.46 -1.91 8.55
CA ILE A 105 0.11 -2.09 8.01
C ILE A 105 0.23 -2.39 6.52
N ASP A 106 -0.38 -3.48 6.08
CA ASP A 106 -0.54 -3.86 4.68
C ASP A 106 -1.85 -3.27 4.15
N CYS A 107 -1.72 -2.25 3.31
CA CYS A 107 -2.84 -1.61 2.63
C CYS A 107 -2.91 -2.09 1.19
N GLY A 108 -4.13 -2.33 0.75
CA GLY A 108 -4.46 -2.39 -0.67
C GLY A 108 -5.58 -1.42 -0.97
N ILE A 109 -5.41 -0.71 -2.08
CA ILE A 109 -6.41 0.23 -2.58
C ILE A 109 -6.71 -0.06 -4.04
N CYS A 110 -7.97 0.09 -4.43
CA CYS A 110 -8.35 0.21 -5.83
C CYS A 110 -9.44 1.25 -6.06
N TYR A 111 -9.37 1.89 -7.22
CA TYR A 111 -10.27 2.98 -7.61
C TYR A 111 -10.26 3.17 -9.12
N LYS A 112 -11.31 3.82 -9.60
CA LYS A 112 -11.43 4.29 -10.97
C LYS A 112 -10.87 5.71 -11.08
N THR A 113 -10.17 5.99 -12.17
CA THR A 113 -9.78 7.34 -12.57
C THR A 113 -10.40 7.71 -13.91
N TYR A 114 -10.65 8.99 -14.14
CA TYR A 114 -10.96 9.56 -15.45
C TYR A 114 -10.07 10.79 -15.67
N ALA A 115 -9.35 10.81 -16.79
CA ALA A 115 -8.36 11.85 -17.10
C ALA A 115 -7.35 12.10 -15.95
N GLY A 116 -6.95 11.04 -15.24
CA GLY A 116 -6.02 11.11 -14.11
C GLY A 116 -6.64 11.49 -12.75
N GLU A 117 -7.93 11.78 -12.69
CA GLU A 117 -8.64 12.13 -11.44
C GLU A 117 -9.43 10.96 -10.88
N ILE A 118 -9.30 10.73 -9.57
CA ILE A 118 -10.04 9.68 -8.85
C ILE A 118 -11.54 9.99 -8.93
N GLN A 119 -12.32 9.02 -9.39
CA GLN A 119 -13.76 9.14 -9.49
C GLN A 119 -14.41 8.80 -8.15
N SER A 120 -15.50 9.50 -7.83
CA SER A 120 -16.31 9.21 -6.64
C SER A 120 -17.13 7.93 -6.77
N GLU A 121 -17.47 7.54 -8.00
CA GLU A 121 -18.22 6.32 -8.32
C GLU A 121 -17.45 5.45 -9.35
N PRO A 122 -17.16 4.18 -9.05
CA PRO A 122 -17.36 3.54 -7.75
C PRO A 122 -16.45 4.13 -6.68
N LYS A 123 -16.93 4.16 -5.43
CA LYS A 123 -16.13 4.61 -4.29
C LYS A 123 -14.84 3.81 -4.20
N ALA A 124 -13.72 4.51 -4.03
CA ALA A 124 -12.42 3.88 -3.82
C ALA A 124 -12.48 2.87 -2.66
N TYR A 125 -12.00 1.67 -2.91
CA TYR A 125 -11.91 0.61 -1.92
C TYR A 125 -10.54 0.66 -1.26
N VAL A 126 -10.49 0.96 0.04
CA VAL A 126 -9.28 0.95 0.86
C VAL A 126 -9.41 -0.14 1.91
N HIS A 127 -8.50 -1.11 1.89
CA HIS A 127 -8.46 -2.17 2.88
C HIS A 127 -7.06 -2.30 3.48
N CYS A 128 -6.93 -1.94 4.74
CA CYS A 128 -5.67 -1.92 5.46
C CYS A 128 -5.74 -2.80 6.71
N VAL A 129 -4.75 -3.69 6.85
CA VAL A 129 -4.69 -4.66 7.95
C VAL A 129 -3.29 -4.67 8.53
N HIS A 130 -3.17 -4.75 9.86
CA HIS A 130 -1.86 -4.97 10.47
C HIS A 130 -1.28 -6.30 9.97
N ARG A 131 -0.04 -6.29 9.49
CA ARG A 131 0.60 -7.45 8.84
C ARG A 131 0.48 -8.77 9.62
N PRO A 132 0.58 -8.82 10.95
CA PRO A 132 0.37 -10.06 11.71
C PRO A 132 -1.05 -10.65 11.61
N GLN A 133 -2.05 -9.83 11.30
CA GLN A 133 -3.45 -10.24 11.14
C GLN A 133 -3.82 -10.49 9.68
N LEU A 134 -2.90 -10.27 8.75
CA LEU A 134 -3.15 -10.44 7.33
C LEU A 134 -3.15 -11.93 6.97
N THR A 135 -4.29 -12.43 6.50
CA THR A 135 -4.45 -13.81 6.02
C THR A 135 -4.47 -13.86 4.49
N GLN A 136 -4.28 -15.06 3.93
CA GLN A 136 -4.41 -15.27 2.48
C GLN A 136 -5.84 -14.99 1.99
N ASP A 137 -6.85 -15.32 2.81
CA ASP A 137 -8.25 -15.02 2.47
C ASP A 137 -8.50 -13.51 2.38
N LEU A 138 -7.94 -12.71 3.29
CA LEU A 138 -8.04 -11.25 3.24
C LEU A 138 -7.37 -10.67 1.98
N LEU A 139 -6.25 -11.25 1.55
CA LEU A 139 -5.59 -10.87 0.30
C LEU A 139 -6.44 -11.24 -0.92
N LYS A 140 -6.98 -12.46 -0.94
CA LYS A 140 -7.82 -12.94 -2.04
C LYS A 140 -9.10 -12.10 -2.16
N MET A 141 -9.81 -11.85 -1.05
CA MET A 141 -11.01 -11.00 -1.03
C MET A 141 -10.73 -9.60 -1.56
N ARG A 142 -9.59 -9.01 -1.18
CA ARG A 142 -9.16 -7.70 -1.67
C ARG A 142 -8.95 -7.69 -3.18
N VAL A 143 -8.20 -8.66 -3.72
CA VAL A 143 -7.95 -8.77 -5.17
C VAL A 143 -9.26 -8.98 -5.92
N GLU A 144 -10.11 -9.89 -5.45
CA GLU A 144 -11.42 -10.16 -6.06
C GLU A 144 -12.33 -8.93 -6.07
N HIS A 145 -12.36 -8.15 -4.98
CA HIS A 145 -13.11 -6.89 -4.94
C HIS A 145 -12.62 -5.92 -6.00
N CYS A 146 -11.30 -5.73 -6.11
CA CYS A 146 -10.71 -4.82 -7.08
C CYS A 146 -10.91 -5.29 -8.53
N SER A 147 -10.82 -6.59 -8.79
CA SER A 147 -11.14 -7.15 -10.11
C SER A 147 -12.60 -6.91 -10.49
N LYS A 148 -13.54 -7.12 -9.58
CA LYS A 148 -14.97 -6.86 -9.85
C LYS A 148 -15.24 -5.39 -10.20
N MET A 149 -14.54 -4.45 -9.55
CA MET A 149 -14.65 -3.02 -9.81
C MET A 149 -14.30 -2.65 -11.27
N SER A 150 -13.26 -3.28 -11.84
CA SER A 150 -12.88 -3.04 -13.24
C SER A 150 -13.82 -3.69 -14.24
N TYR A 151 -14.33 -4.90 -13.95
CA TYR A 151 -15.20 -5.63 -14.88
C TYR A 151 -16.63 -5.07 -14.95
N ALA A 152 -17.22 -4.66 -13.83
CA ALA A 152 -18.59 -4.16 -13.80
C ALA A 152 -18.78 -2.82 -14.55
N ASN A 153 -17.70 -2.04 -14.69
CA ASN A 153 -17.73 -0.71 -15.31
C ASN A 153 -17.10 -0.68 -16.72
N GLY A 154 -16.63 -1.83 -17.22
CA GLY A 154 -16.25 -2.03 -18.61
C GLY A 154 -17.46 -2.50 -19.42
N SER A 155 -18.52 -1.70 -19.53
CA SER A 155 -19.59 -2.00 -20.48
C SER A 155 -19.07 -1.81 -21.91
N PRO A 156 -19.50 -2.63 -22.88
CA PRO A 156 -19.06 -2.50 -24.25
C PRO A 156 -19.49 -1.14 -24.77
N SER A 157 -18.53 -0.33 -25.21
CA SER A 157 -18.81 0.93 -25.88
C SER A 157 -19.76 0.64 -27.03
N LEU A 158 -20.94 1.27 -27.02
CA LEU A 158 -21.99 1.20 -28.05
C LEU A 158 -21.50 1.83 -29.36
N LEU A 159 -20.48 1.26 -29.99
CA LEU A 159 -19.97 1.63 -31.31
C LEU A 159 -20.09 0.48 -32.32
N ALA A 160 -20.77 -0.62 -31.96
CA ALA A 160 -21.00 -1.76 -32.85
C ALA A 160 -22.48 -1.99 -33.22
N SER A 161 -23.25 -0.91 -33.42
CA SER A 161 -24.58 -1.02 -34.03
C SER A 161 -24.84 0.09 -35.06
N THR A 162 -24.00 0.12 -36.09
CA THR A 162 -24.42 0.58 -37.41
C THR A 162 -24.11 -0.55 -38.40
N LYS A 163 -25.12 -1.37 -38.68
CA LYS A 163 -25.25 -1.98 -40.00
C LYS A 163 -26.50 -1.39 -40.64
N GLN A 164 -26.26 -0.81 -41.81
CA GLN A 164 -27.22 -0.28 -42.78
C GLN A 164 -28.31 -1.28 -43.13
#